data_AF-A0A377K0X6-F1
#
_entry.id   AF-A0A377K0X6-F1
#
_cell.length_a   1.000
_cell.length_b   1.000
_cell.length_c   1.000
_cell.angle_alpha   90.00
_cell.angle_beta   90.00
_cell.angle_gamma   90.00
#
_symmetry.space_group_name_H-M   'P 1'
#
loop_
_entity.id
_entity.type
_entity.pdbx_description
1 polymer ?
#
loop_
_entity_poly.entity_id
_entity_poly.type
_entity_poly.pdbx_seq_one_letter_code
_entity_poly.pdbx_strand_id
1 'polypeptide(L)'
;MSAIDSQLPSSSGQDRPTDEVDRILSLGKLIILGLQHVLVMYAGAVAVPLMIGDRLGLSKEAIAMLISSDLFCCGIVTLLQCIGIGRFMGIRLPVIMSVTFAAVTPMIAIGMNPDIGLLGIFGATIAAGFITTLLAPLIGRLMPLFPPLVTGVVITSIGLSIIQVGIDWAAGGKGNPQYGNPVYLGISFAVLIFILLITRYAKGFMSNVAVLLGIVFGFLLSWMMNEVNLSGLHDASWFAIVTPDVIWYADFRSRFHSDHDCRVNHRVYRVDGDVPGTG
;
A
#
# COMPACT_ATOMS: atom_id res chain seq x y z
N MET A 1 -18.34 45.77 4.74
CA MET A 1 -19.74 46.12 5.05
C MET A 1 -20.60 45.61 3.90
N SER A 2 -21.60 44.77 4.23
CA SER A 2 -22.54 44.07 3.33
C SER A 2 -21.95 42.84 2.61
N ALA A 3 -22.43 41.61 2.76
CA ALA A 3 -23.47 41.01 3.59
C ALA A 3 -23.19 39.49 3.66
N ILE A 4 -22.60 39.02 4.77
CA ILE A 4 -22.56 37.59 5.15
C ILE A 4 -22.90 37.56 6.64
N ASP A 5 -24.09 38.02 6.95
CA ASP A 5 -24.72 37.79 8.25
C ASP A 5 -26.24 37.80 8.04
N SER A 6 -26.96 36.90 8.70
CA SER A 6 -28.33 36.40 8.41
C SER A 6 -28.38 35.39 7.25
N GLN A 7 -28.50 34.08 7.46
CA GLN A 7 -29.60 33.40 8.16
C GLN A 7 -29.07 32.13 8.86
N LEU A 8 -28.83 32.18 10.17
CA LEU A 8 -28.86 30.97 10.99
C LEU A 8 -30.33 30.74 11.38
N PRO A 9 -30.94 29.59 11.03
CA PRO A 9 -32.28 29.30 11.53
C PRO A 9 -32.20 29.08 13.04
N SER A 10 -32.71 30.04 13.81
CA SER A 10 -33.09 29.79 15.20
C SER A 10 -34.35 28.93 15.20
N SER A 11 -34.17 27.62 15.26
CA SER A 11 -35.26 26.68 15.51
C SER A 11 -34.94 25.80 16.72
N SER A 12 -35.85 25.90 17.67
CA SER A 12 -36.02 25.11 18.88
C SER A 12 -36.24 23.62 18.59
N GLY A 13 -35.55 22.74 19.33
CA GLY A 13 -36.11 21.46 19.79
C GLY A 13 -36.49 20.38 18.77
N GLN A 14 -35.80 20.25 17.63
CA GLN A 14 -35.86 19.06 16.79
C GLN A 14 -34.48 18.44 16.65
N ASP A 15 -34.37 17.14 16.92
CA ASP A 15 -33.18 16.31 16.65
C ASP A 15 -32.65 16.68 15.26
N ARG A 16 -31.47 17.31 15.23
CA ARG A 16 -30.74 17.46 13.97
C ARG A 16 -30.53 16.04 13.44
N PRO A 17 -30.90 15.72 12.19
CA PRO A 17 -30.49 14.46 11.59
C PRO A 17 -28.98 14.37 11.79
N THR A 18 -28.52 13.33 12.48
CA THR A 18 -27.07 13.09 12.57
C THR A 18 -26.54 13.03 11.15
N ASP A 19 -25.44 13.74 10.89
CA ASP A 19 -24.78 13.67 9.60
C ASP A 19 -24.51 12.20 9.27
N GLU A 20 -24.61 11.79 8.00
CA GLU A 20 -24.47 10.36 7.64
C GLU A 20 -23.11 9.81 8.09
N VAL A 21 -22.11 10.69 8.18
CA VAL A 21 -20.77 10.41 8.68
C VAL A 21 -20.74 10.10 10.17
N ASP A 22 -21.59 10.75 10.98
CA ASP A 22 -21.68 10.57 12.44
C ASP A 22 -22.64 9.45 12.84
N ARG A 23 -23.35 8.87 11.87
CA ARG A 23 -24.34 7.83 12.12
C ARG A 23 -23.69 6.50 12.46
N ILE A 24 -23.80 6.11 13.73
CA ILE A 24 -23.34 4.80 14.21
C ILE A 24 -24.33 3.71 13.76
N LEU A 25 -23.85 2.77 12.94
CA LEU A 25 -24.64 1.60 12.52
C LEU A 25 -24.74 0.56 13.64
N SER A 26 -25.66 -0.42 13.50
CA SER A 26 -25.71 -1.57 14.40
C SER A 26 -24.37 -2.33 14.41
N LEU A 27 -23.95 -2.84 15.57
CA LEU A 27 -22.65 -3.50 15.77
C LEU A 27 -22.31 -4.56 14.71
N GLY A 28 -23.28 -5.41 14.32
CA GLY A 28 -23.06 -6.43 13.28
C GLY A 28 -22.76 -5.84 11.90
N LYS A 29 -23.44 -4.75 11.53
CA LYS A 29 -23.15 -4.03 10.28
C LYS A 29 -21.78 -3.37 10.34
N LEU A 30 -21.42 -2.73 11.45
CA LEU A 30 -20.09 -2.14 11.66
C LEU A 30 -18.97 -3.17 11.47
N ILE A 31 -19.10 -4.35 12.07
CA ILE A 31 -18.09 -5.41 11.95
C ILE A 31 -17.96 -5.89 10.50
N ILE A 32 -19.08 -6.16 9.82
CA ILE A 32 -19.05 -6.65 8.43
C ILE A 32 -18.49 -5.58 7.48
N LEU A 33 -18.95 -4.33 7.59
CA LEU A 33 -18.45 -3.23 6.78
C LEU A 33 -16.97 -2.95 7.07
N GLY A 34 -16.55 -2.97 8.34
CA GLY A 34 -15.15 -2.79 8.73
C GLY A 34 -14.25 -3.87 8.13
N LEU A 35 -14.65 -5.14 8.26
CA LEU A 35 -13.93 -6.26 7.67
C LEU A 35 -13.80 -6.12 6.14
N GLN A 36 -14.88 -5.73 5.48
CA GLN A 36 -14.87 -5.48 4.04
C GLN A 36 -13.89 -4.37 3.67
N HIS A 37 -13.89 -3.24 4.39
CA HIS A 37 -12.97 -2.14 4.12
C HIS A 37 -11.51 -2.58 4.27
N VAL A 38 -11.19 -3.37 5.30
CA VAL A 38 -9.84 -3.91 5.49
C VAL A 38 -9.43 -4.84 4.35
N LEU A 39 -10.32 -5.74 3.93
CA LEU A 39 -10.01 -6.70 2.85
C LEU A 39 -9.88 -6.03 1.48
N VAL A 40 -10.69 -5.01 1.20
CA VAL A 40 -10.57 -4.20 -0.02
C VAL A 40 -9.27 -3.40 0.00
N MET A 41 -8.93 -2.80 1.15
CA MET A 41 -7.66 -2.08 1.33
C MET A 41 -6.46 -3.02 1.16
N TYR A 42 -6.53 -4.23 1.71
CA TYR A 42 -5.44 -5.23 1.67
C TYR A 42 -5.00 -5.53 0.23
N ALA A 43 -5.95 -5.69 -0.70
CA ALA A 43 -5.64 -5.98 -2.11
C ALA A 43 -4.77 -4.88 -2.75
N GLY A 44 -5.02 -3.61 -2.42
CA GLY A 44 -4.22 -2.47 -2.91
C GLY A 44 -2.92 -2.25 -2.13
N ALA A 45 -2.97 -2.38 -0.80
CA ALA A 45 -1.84 -2.08 0.09
C ALA A 45 -0.67 -3.04 -0.14
N VAL A 46 -0.94 -4.34 -0.25
CA VAL A 46 0.09 -5.39 -0.38
C VAL A 46 0.84 -5.31 -1.70
N ALA A 47 0.24 -4.73 -2.74
CA ALA A 47 0.85 -4.65 -4.05
C ALA A 47 2.14 -3.83 -4.06
N VAL A 48 2.22 -2.72 -3.34
CA VAL A 48 3.42 -1.86 -3.36
C VAL A 48 4.64 -2.52 -2.69
N PRO A 49 4.55 -3.08 -1.48
CA PRO A 49 5.65 -3.85 -0.90
C PRO A 49 6.08 -5.03 -1.76
N LEU A 50 5.13 -5.75 -2.40
CA LEU A 50 5.44 -6.83 -3.32
C LEU A 50 6.21 -6.33 -4.55
N MET A 51 5.78 -5.22 -5.15
CA MET A 51 6.47 -4.64 -6.31
C MET A 51 7.88 -4.18 -5.97
N ILE A 52 8.07 -3.52 -4.83
CA ILE A 52 9.40 -3.08 -4.39
C ILE A 52 10.28 -4.29 -4.06
N GLY A 53 9.74 -5.28 -3.34
CA GLY A 53 10.45 -6.50 -2.97
C GLY A 53 10.90 -7.33 -4.16
N ASP A 54 10.03 -7.51 -5.16
CA ASP A 54 10.34 -8.19 -6.42
C ASP A 54 11.48 -7.48 -7.18
N ARG A 55 11.39 -6.15 -7.31
CA ARG A 55 12.39 -5.37 -8.05
C ARG A 55 13.74 -5.25 -7.36
N LEU A 56 13.76 -5.26 -6.03
CA LEU A 56 14.99 -5.21 -5.25
C LEU A 56 15.54 -6.61 -4.91
N GLY A 57 14.86 -7.69 -5.32
CA GLY A 57 15.28 -9.07 -5.06
C GLY A 57 15.26 -9.45 -3.58
N LEU A 58 14.34 -8.90 -2.80
CA LEU A 58 14.22 -9.18 -1.36
C LEU A 58 13.75 -10.62 -1.12
N SER A 59 14.17 -11.21 0.00
CA SER A 59 13.70 -12.54 0.40
C SER A 59 12.20 -12.52 0.72
N LYS A 60 11.54 -13.69 0.63
CA LYS A 60 10.10 -13.81 0.92
C LYS A 60 9.76 -13.39 2.35
N GLU A 61 10.66 -13.66 3.28
CA GLU A 61 10.53 -13.29 4.70
C GLU A 61 10.59 -11.77 4.86
N ALA A 62 11.52 -11.09 4.17
CA ALA A 62 11.62 -9.63 4.19
C ALA A 62 10.38 -8.97 3.58
N ILE A 63 9.85 -9.51 2.48
CA ILE A 63 8.61 -9.05 1.85
C ILE A 63 7.41 -9.23 2.80
N ALA A 64 7.29 -10.37 3.47
CA ALA A 64 6.23 -10.62 4.44
C ALA A 64 6.29 -9.64 5.63
N MET A 65 7.51 -9.31 6.09
CA MET A 65 7.72 -8.29 7.12
C MET A 65 7.37 -6.88 6.64
N LEU A 66 7.70 -6.52 5.39
CA LEU A 66 7.31 -5.24 4.79
C LEU A 66 5.79 -5.11 4.68
N ILE A 67 5.10 -6.16 4.24
CA ILE A 67 3.63 -6.19 4.15
C ILE A 67 3.00 -6.01 5.53
N SER A 68 3.49 -6.73 6.53
CA SER A 68 2.97 -6.65 7.90
C SER A 68 3.18 -5.26 8.50
N SER A 69 4.35 -4.67 8.25
CA SER A 69 4.70 -3.32 8.70
C SER A 69 3.86 -2.24 8.00
N ASP A 70 3.63 -2.37 6.70
CA ASP A 70 2.81 -1.47 5.90
C ASP A 70 1.35 -1.47 6.40
N LEU A 71 0.75 -2.65 6.56
CA LEU A 71 -0.63 -2.77 7.04
C LEU A 71 -0.81 -2.25 8.47
N PHE A 72 0.17 -2.48 9.34
CA PHE A 72 0.17 -1.94 10.70
C PHE A 72 0.24 -0.40 10.71
N CYS A 73 1.16 0.18 9.92
CA CYS A 73 1.30 1.62 9.79
C CYS A 73 0.05 2.25 9.16
N CYS A 74 -0.48 1.67 8.08
CA CYS A 74 -1.72 2.12 7.42
C CYS A 74 -2.91 2.12 8.40
N GLY A 75 -3.01 1.11 9.27
CA GLY A 75 -4.03 1.05 10.32
C GLY A 75 -3.90 2.21 11.32
N ILE A 76 -2.69 2.45 11.84
CA ILE A 76 -2.42 3.56 12.78
C ILE A 76 -2.73 4.91 12.12
N VAL A 77 -2.25 5.13 10.89
CA VAL A 77 -2.45 6.40 10.17
C VAL A 77 -3.92 6.62 9.84
N THR A 78 -4.66 5.56 9.49
CA THR A 78 -6.12 5.64 9.30
C THR A 78 -6.83 6.05 10.58
N LEU A 79 -6.49 5.43 11.72
CA LEU A 79 -7.06 5.83 13.02
C LEU A 79 -6.71 7.27 13.37
N LEU A 80 -5.46 7.69 13.16
CA LEU A 80 -5.02 9.06 13.39
C LEU A 80 -5.80 10.07 12.51
N GLN A 81 -6.05 9.72 11.25
CA GLN A 81 -6.77 10.56 10.30
C GLN A 81 -8.26 10.71 10.65
N CYS A 82 -8.88 9.61 11.11
CA CYS A 82 -10.29 9.54 11.48
C CYS A 82 -10.57 10.15 12.86
N ILE A 83 -9.74 9.88 13.87
CA ILE A 83 -9.92 10.43 15.23
C ILE A 83 -9.55 11.92 15.25
N GLY A 84 -8.44 12.27 14.60
CA GLY A 84 -7.87 13.61 14.59
C GLY A 84 -7.37 14.09 15.95
N ILE A 85 -6.13 14.57 16.00
CA ILE A 85 -5.53 15.15 17.21
C ILE A 85 -5.45 16.67 17.03
N GLY A 86 -6.34 17.39 17.72
CA GLY A 86 -6.39 18.86 17.68
C GLY A 86 -6.79 19.42 16.31
N ARG A 87 -6.27 20.62 15.98
CA ARG A 87 -6.45 21.30 14.68
C ARG A 87 -5.31 20.99 13.69
N PHE A 88 -4.29 20.26 14.13
CA PHE A 88 -3.05 20.05 13.38
C PHE A 88 -2.96 18.67 12.72
N MET A 89 -3.63 17.63 13.25
CA MET A 89 -3.55 16.27 12.72
C MET A 89 -4.94 15.66 12.53
N GLY A 90 -5.18 15.08 11.35
CA GLY A 90 -6.39 14.38 10.97
C GLY A 90 -7.55 15.30 10.57
N ILE A 91 -8.23 14.93 9.49
CA ILE A 91 -9.38 15.67 8.94
C ILE A 91 -10.72 15.33 9.62
N ARG A 92 -10.73 14.34 10.53
CA ARG A 92 -11.94 13.86 11.23
C ARG A 92 -13.04 13.38 10.29
N LEU A 93 -12.63 12.77 9.17
CA LEU A 93 -13.52 12.14 8.21
C LEU A 93 -13.11 10.67 8.04
N PRO A 94 -14.04 9.77 7.70
CA PRO A 94 -13.79 8.35 7.50
C PRO A 94 -12.99 8.14 6.20
N VAL A 95 -11.68 8.34 6.28
CA VAL A 95 -10.74 8.20 5.16
C VAL A 95 -9.72 7.15 5.49
N ILE A 96 -9.68 6.11 4.65
CA ILE A 96 -8.69 5.03 4.76
C ILE A 96 -7.39 5.49 4.14
N MET A 97 -6.32 5.34 4.91
CA MET A 97 -4.97 5.68 4.49
C MET A 97 -4.27 4.38 4.08
N SER A 98 -3.80 4.36 2.83
CA SER A 98 -3.04 3.26 2.26
C SER A 98 -1.82 3.83 1.53
N VAL A 99 -0.90 2.96 1.14
CA VAL A 99 0.26 3.32 0.35
C VAL A 99 -0.14 3.67 -1.08
N THR A 100 0.49 4.71 -1.64
CA THR A 100 0.17 5.20 -2.99
C THR A 100 1.07 4.57 -4.04
N PHE A 101 0.47 4.11 -5.14
CA PHE A 101 1.21 3.66 -6.31
C PHE A 101 2.00 4.76 -7.01
N ALA A 102 1.64 6.04 -6.79
CA ALA A 102 2.32 7.16 -7.41
C ALA A 102 3.80 7.26 -7.02
N ALA A 103 4.16 6.76 -5.84
CA ALA A 103 5.53 6.80 -5.32
C ALA A 103 6.37 5.55 -5.69
N VAL A 104 5.78 4.52 -6.29
CA VAL A 104 6.48 3.24 -6.55
C VAL A 104 7.66 3.42 -7.49
N THR A 105 7.47 4.14 -8.61
CA THR A 105 8.53 4.39 -9.60
C THR A 105 9.76 5.10 -9.00
N PRO A 106 9.62 6.25 -8.31
CA PRO A 106 10.78 6.88 -7.68
C PRO A 106 11.37 6.05 -6.54
N MET A 107 10.57 5.27 -5.79
CA MET A 107 11.09 4.36 -4.77
C MET A 107 12.00 3.28 -5.38
N ILE A 108 11.56 2.64 -6.47
CA ILE A 108 12.39 1.66 -7.19
C ILE A 108 13.66 2.33 -7.73
N ALA A 109 13.55 3.53 -8.31
CA ALA A 109 14.70 4.26 -8.82
C ALA A 109 15.76 4.56 -7.73
N ILE A 110 15.32 4.90 -6.51
CA ILE A 110 16.21 5.08 -5.36
C ILE A 110 16.82 3.75 -4.93
N GLY A 111 15.99 2.71 -4.79
CA GLY A 111 16.43 1.39 -4.30
C GLY A 111 17.37 0.65 -5.24
N MET A 112 17.32 0.92 -6.55
CA MET A 112 18.26 0.37 -7.53
C MET A 112 19.67 0.94 -7.41
N ASN A 113 19.88 2.01 -6.63
CA ASN A 113 21.24 2.50 -6.35
C ASN A 113 21.90 1.59 -5.32
N PRO A 114 23.00 0.88 -5.68
CA PRO A 114 23.64 -0.09 -4.80
C PRO A 114 24.22 0.54 -3.53
N ASP A 115 24.49 1.85 -3.52
CA ASP A 115 25.03 2.58 -2.37
C ASP A 115 23.98 2.92 -1.30
N ILE A 116 22.69 2.96 -1.65
CA ILE A 116 21.62 3.42 -0.73
C ILE A 116 20.57 2.34 -0.46
N GLY A 117 20.18 1.58 -1.48
CA GLY A 117 19.24 0.44 -1.33
C GLY A 117 17.91 0.78 -0.66
N LEU A 118 17.36 -0.18 0.08
CA LEU A 118 16.08 -0.07 0.79
C LEU A 118 16.11 1.01 1.89
N LEU A 119 17.27 1.21 2.53
CA LEU A 119 17.51 2.28 3.50
C LEU A 119 17.26 3.68 2.89
N GLY A 120 17.67 3.87 1.64
CA GLY A 120 17.43 5.09 0.88
C GLY A 120 15.95 5.38 0.67
N ILE A 121 15.15 4.35 0.40
CA ILE A 121 13.70 4.48 0.25
C ILE A 121 13.08 4.96 1.57
N PHE A 122 13.43 4.35 2.69
CA PHE A 122 12.89 4.76 3.99
C PHE A 122 13.32 6.17 4.38
N GLY A 123 14.61 6.50 4.24
CA GLY A 123 15.14 7.84 4.52
C GLY A 123 14.50 8.91 3.65
N ALA A 124 14.38 8.66 2.35
CA ALA A 124 13.72 9.57 1.42
C ALA A 124 12.23 9.73 1.74
N THR A 125 11.54 8.66 2.14
CA THR A 125 10.12 8.70 2.51
C THR A 125 9.89 9.51 3.79
N ILE A 126 10.74 9.35 4.80
CA ILE A 126 10.67 10.14 6.03
C ILE A 126 10.93 11.62 5.74
N ALA A 127 11.98 11.91 4.96
CA ALA A 127 12.30 13.29 4.55
C ALA A 127 11.16 13.91 3.73
N ALA A 128 10.60 13.17 2.77
CA ALA A 128 9.44 13.60 1.99
C ALA A 128 8.22 13.86 2.88
N GLY A 129 7.94 13.00 3.86
CA GLY A 129 6.86 13.20 4.83
C GLY A 129 7.01 14.50 5.63
N PHE A 130 8.22 14.79 6.11
CA PHE A 130 8.50 16.04 6.82
C PHE A 130 8.36 17.27 5.91
N ILE A 131 8.97 17.23 4.73
CA ILE A 131 8.93 18.32 3.74
C ILE A 131 7.50 18.59 3.29
N THR A 132 6.73 17.54 2.98
CA THR A 132 5.33 17.67 2.54
C THR A 132 4.43 18.19 3.66
N THR A 133 4.66 17.80 4.91
CA THR A 133 3.94 18.36 6.07
C THR A 133 4.22 19.86 6.23
N LEU A 134 5.48 20.28 6.05
CA LEU A 134 5.86 21.69 6.12
C LEU A 134 5.28 22.51 4.95
N LEU A 135 5.20 21.92 3.75
CA LEU A 135 4.65 22.55 2.55
C LEU A 135 3.11 22.44 2.46
N ALA A 136 2.46 21.63 3.29
CA ALA A 136 1.01 21.42 3.28
C ALA A 136 0.18 22.73 3.19
N PRO A 137 0.43 23.79 3.99
CA PRO A 137 -0.34 25.03 3.88
C PRO A 137 -0.10 25.79 2.57
N LEU A 138 1.10 25.68 1.99
CA LEU A 138 1.42 26.27 0.69
C LEU A 138 0.69 25.52 -0.43
N ILE A 139 0.75 24.18 -0.42
CA ILE A 139 0.04 23.34 -1.38
C ILE A 139 -1.47 23.57 -1.29
N GLY A 140 -2.03 23.70 -0.09
CA GLY A 140 -3.44 24.05 0.13
C GLY A 140 -3.86 25.33 -0.58
N ARG A 141 -2.97 26.34 -0.64
CA ARG A 141 -3.20 27.60 -1.37
C ARG A 141 -3.06 27.45 -2.89
N LEU A 142 -2.29 26.46 -3.35
CA LEU A 142 -2.09 26.16 -4.77
C LEU A 142 -3.16 25.22 -5.34
N MET A 143 -3.94 24.51 -4.52
CA MET A 143 -5.02 23.61 -4.99
C MET A 143 -5.99 24.25 -5.99
N PRO A 144 -6.40 25.53 -5.87
CA PRO A 144 -7.26 26.18 -6.87
C PRO A 144 -6.64 26.30 -8.26
N LEU A 145 -5.32 26.15 -8.40
CA LEU A 145 -4.61 26.16 -9.68
C LEU A 145 -4.73 24.83 -10.44
N PHE A 146 -5.12 23.76 -9.76
CA PHE A 146 -5.29 22.43 -10.36
C PHE A 146 -6.77 22.21 -10.65
N PRO A 147 -7.24 22.45 -11.89
CA PRO A 147 -8.63 22.22 -12.24
C PRO A 147 -8.98 20.73 -12.11
N PRO A 148 -10.27 20.37 -11.94
CA PRO A 148 -10.71 18.97 -11.79
C PRO A 148 -10.21 18.03 -12.90
N LEU A 149 -9.94 18.56 -14.09
CA LEU A 149 -9.33 17.84 -15.20
C LEU A 149 -7.95 17.24 -14.84
N VAL A 150 -7.09 18.00 -14.17
CA VAL A 150 -5.73 17.52 -13.81
C VAL A 150 -5.85 16.41 -12.77
N THR A 151 -6.65 16.61 -11.74
CA THR A 151 -6.90 15.61 -10.70
C THR A 151 -7.47 14.33 -11.29
N GLY A 152 -8.45 14.44 -12.20
CA GLY A 152 -9.04 13.28 -12.88
C GLY A 152 -8.04 12.51 -13.74
N VAL A 153 -7.18 13.20 -14.50
CA VAL A 153 -6.12 12.57 -15.30
C VAL A 153 -5.10 11.85 -14.43
N VAL A 154 -4.69 12.46 -13.31
CA VAL A 154 -3.75 11.83 -12.35
C VAL A 154 -4.35 10.57 -11.74
N ILE A 155 -5.61 10.64 -11.27
CA ILE A 155 -6.31 9.47 -10.70
C ILE A 155 -6.45 8.36 -11.76
N THR A 156 -6.80 8.71 -13.00
CA THR A 156 -6.93 7.75 -14.10
C THR A 156 -5.57 7.10 -14.41
N SER A 157 -4.48 7.87 -14.41
CA SER A 157 -3.13 7.36 -14.62
C SER A 157 -2.70 6.36 -13.53
N ILE A 158 -3.02 6.67 -12.26
CA ILE A 158 -2.80 5.75 -11.13
C ILE A 158 -3.61 4.47 -11.33
N GLY A 159 -4.88 4.56 -11.70
CA GLY A 159 -5.74 3.39 -11.96
C GLY A 159 -5.23 2.50 -13.09
N LEU A 160 -4.81 3.11 -14.21
CA LEU A 160 -4.21 2.39 -15.35
C LEU A 160 -2.91 1.67 -14.96
N SER A 161 -2.12 2.27 -14.07
CA SER A 161 -0.88 1.64 -13.57
C SER A 161 -1.16 0.40 -12.72
N ILE A 162 -2.26 0.39 -11.96
CA ILE A 162 -2.67 -0.75 -11.12
C ILE A 162 -3.23 -1.90 -11.96
N ILE A 163 -3.87 -1.61 -13.11
CA ILE A 163 -4.39 -2.65 -14.02
C ILE A 163 -3.29 -3.62 -14.45
N GLN A 164 -2.08 -3.14 -14.73
CA GLN A 164 -0.97 -4.00 -15.14
C GLN A 164 -0.62 -5.04 -14.06
N VAL A 165 -0.57 -4.59 -12.80
CA VAL A 165 -0.31 -5.47 -11.64
C VAL A 165 -1.45 -6.47 -11.46
N GLY A 166 -2.70 -6.02 -11.63
CA GLY A 166 -3.88 -6.89 -11.58
C GLY A 166 -3.85 -7.98 -12.65
N ILE A 167 -3.41 -7.66 -13.87
CA ILE A 167 -3.27 -8.64 -14.97
C ILE A 167 -2.15 -9.64 -14.65
N ASP A 168 -1.00 -9.16 -14.17
CA ASP A 168 0.12 -10.03 -13.80
C ASP A 168 -0.30 -11.03 -12.71
N TRP A 169 -1.12 -10.61 -11.74
CA TRP A 169 -1.66 -11.49 -10.71
C TRP A 169 -2.73 -12.44 -11.25
N ALA A 170 -3.62 -11.97 -12.12
CA ALA A 170 -4.63 -12.81 -12.76
C ALA A 170 -4.00 -13.90 -13.64
N ALA A 171 -2.83 -13.64 -14.22
CA ALA A 171 -2.07 -14.59 -15.02
C ALA A 171 -1.24 -15.59 -14.19
N GLY A 172 -1.28 -15.53 -12.84
CA GLY A 172 -0.57 -16.46 -11.96
C GLY A 172 0.69 -15.90 -11.31
N GLY A 173 0.95 -14.60 -11.44
CA GLY A 173 2.05 -13.88 -10.79
C GLY A 173 3.36 -13.90 -11.57
N LYS A 174 4.09 -12.78 -11.54
CA LYS A 174 5.43 -12.69 -12.15
C LYS A 174 6.39 -13.67 -11.48
N GLY A 175 7.15 -14.41 -12.29
CA GLY A 175 8.09 -15.43 -11.81
C GLY A 175 7.51 -16.85 -11.68
N ASN A 176 6.22 -17.06 -11.97
CA ASN A 176 5.62 -18.40 -12.02
C ASN A 176 5.97 -19.11 -13.35
N PRO A 177 6.52 -20.35 -13.34
CA PRO A 177 6.73 -21.14 -14.56
C PRO A 177 5.45 -21.41 -15.37
N GLN A 178 4.28 -21.32 -14.74
CA GLN A 178 2.96 -21.47 -15.35
C GLN A 178 2.25 -20.11 -15.56
N TYR A 179 3.02 -19.04 -15.80
CA TYR A 179 2.45 -17.73 -16.12
C TYR A 179 1.57 -17.80 -17.37
N GLY A 180 0.36 -17.27 -17.27
CA GLY A 180 -0.63 -17.27 -18.35
C GLY A 180 -1.34 -18.61 -18.53
N ASN A 181 -1.25 -19.54 -17.57
CA ASN A 181 -2.04 -20.77 -17.62
C ASN A 181 -3.55 -20.42 -17.68
N PRO A 182 -4.33 -21.03 -18.60
CA PRO A 182 -5.75 -20.78 -18.73
C PRO A 182 -6.55 -21.04 -17.44
N VAL A 183 -6.04 -21.87 -16.52
CA VAL A 183 -6.67 -22.12 -15.22
C VAL A 183 -6.67 -20.85 -14.35
N TYR A 184 -5.53 -20.16 -14.20
CA TYR A 184 -5.44 -18.94 -13.39
C TYR A 184 -6.28 -17.79 -13.97
N LEU A 185 -6.24 -17.65 -15.29
CA LEU A 185 -7.07 -16.67 -16.01
C LEU A 185 -8.56 -17.01 -15.86
N GLY A 186 -8.92 -18.30 -15.94
CA GLY A 186 -10.29 -18.77 -15.77
C GLY A 186 -10.85 -18.50 -14.38
N ILE A 187 -10.08 -18.78 -13.33
CA ILE A 187 -10.43 -18.46 -11.94
C ILE A 187 -10.61 -16.95 -11.76
N SER A 188 -9.64 -16.15 -12.21
CA SER A 188 -9.69 -14.69 -12.08
C SER A 188 -10.89 -14.09 -12.81
N PHE A 189 -11.21 -14.60 -14.01
CA PHE A 189 -12.37 -14.16 -14.79
C PHE A 189 -13.69 -14.57 -14.14
N ALA A 190 -13.77 -15.77 -13.56
CA ALA A 190 -14.94 -16.23 -12.82
C ALA A 190 -15.21 -15.35 -11.59
N VAL A 191 -14.18 -15.01 -10.83
CA VAL A 191 -14.27 -14.09 -9.68
C VAL A 191 -14.72 -12.70 -10.12
N LEU A 192 -14.14 -12.17 -11.20
CA LEU A 192 -14.52 -10.88 -11.75
C LEU A 192 -16.00 -10.84 -12.16
N ILE A 193 -16.47 -11.84 -12.92
CA ILE A 193 -17.88 -11.96 -13.30
C ILE A 193 -18.77 -12.04 -12.07
N PHE A 194 -18.39 -12.85 -11.09
CA PHE A 194 -19.17 -13.02 -9.87
C PHE A 194 -19.33 -11.69 -9.10
N ILE A 195 -18.25 -10.92 -8.93
CA ILE A 195 -18.30 -9.60 -8.31
C ILE A 195 -19.18 -8.65 -9.13
N LEU A 196 -19.03 -8.62 -10.45
CA LEU A 196 -19.83 -7.77 -11.35
C LEU A 196 -21.32 -8.12 -11.33
N LEU A 197 -21.68 -9.41 -11.26
CA LEU A 197 -23.06 -9.85 -11.15
C LEU A 197 -23.68 -9.41 -9.81
N ILE A 198 -22.97 -9.61 -8.70
CA ILE A 198 -23.49 -9.20 -7.39
C ILE A 198 -23.62 -7.68 -7.33
N THR A 199 -22.59 -6.92 -7.71
CA THR A 199 -22.65 -5.45 -7.71
C THR A 199 -23.73 -4.89 -8.63
N ARG A 200 -24.06 -5.56 -9.73
CA ARG A 200 -25.11 -5.13 -10.65
C ARG A 200 -26.53 -5.49 -10.18
N TYR A 201 -26.73 -6.69 -9.65
CA TYR A 201 -28.07 -7.22 -9.34
C TYR A 201 -28.47 -7.05 -7.86
N ALA A 202 -27.51 -6.98 -6.94
CA ALA A 202 -27.78 -6.79 -5.54
C ALA A 202 -28.06 -5.31 -5.23
N LYS A 203 -29.07 -5.04 -4.39
CA LYS A 203 -29.39 -3.69 -3.91
C LYS A 203 -29.10 -3.56 -2.42
N GLY A 204 -28.70 -2.36 -2.00
CA GLY A 204 -28.44 -2.03 -0.59
C GLY A 204 -27.21 -2.75 -0.03
N PHE A 205 -27.33 -3.30 1.18
CA PHE A 205 -26.22 -3.89 1.93
C PHE A 205 -25.48 -5.00 1.17
N MET A 206 -26.18 -5.80 0.35
CA MET A 206 -25.55 -6.88 -0.41
C MET A 206 -24.60 -6.40 -1.52
N SER A 207 -24.81 -5.19 -2.05
CA SER A 207 -23.86 -4.59 -3.01
C SER A 207 -22.57 -4.18 -2.32
N ASN A 208 -22.64 -3.77 -1.05
CA ASN A 208 -21.44 -3.43 -0.29
C ASN A 208 -20.59 -4.68 -0.12
N VAL A 209 -21.18 -5.78 0.37
CA VAL A 209 -20.44 -7.02 0.69
C VAL A 209 -19.98 -7.82 -0.55
N ALA A 210 -20.25 -7.33 -1.76
CA ALA A 210 -19.93 -8.02 -3.02
C ALA A 210 -18.46 -8.41 -3.15
N VAL A 211 -17.53 -7.52 -2.76
CA VAL A 211 -16.09 -7.81 -2.85
C VAL A 211 -15.68 -8.88 -1.85
N LEU A 212 -16.21 -8.83 -0.62
CA LEU A 212 -15.96 -9.87 0.39
C LEU A 212 -16.43 -11.24 -0.11
N LEU A 213 -17.65 -11.31 -0.66
CA LEU A 213 -18.19 -12.54 -1.24
C LEU A 213 -17.34 -13.02 -2.42
N GLY A 214 -16.84 -12.10 -3.24
CA GLY A 214 -15.93 -12.40 -4.35
C GLY A 214 -14.61 -13.04 -3.91
N ILE A 215 -13.99 -12.52 -2.84
CA ILE A 215 -12.76 -13.10 -2.28
C ILE A 215 -13.03 -14.52 -1.75
N VAL A 216 -14.13 -14.70 -1.00
CA VAL A 216 -14.52 -16.03 -0.49
C VAL A 216 -14.80 -17.01 -1.63
N PHE A 217 -15.53 -16.57 -2.66
CA PHE A 217 -15.81 -17.38 -3.85
C PHE A 217 -14.53 -17.75 -4.60
N GLY A 218 -13.61 -16.80 -4.79
CA GLY A 218 -12.32 -17.05 -5.42
C GLY A 218 -11.47 -18.06 -4.66
N PHE A 219 -11.42 -17.94 -3.33
CA PHE A 219 -10.71 -18.91 -2.48
C PHE A 219 -11.29 -20.31 -2.60
N LEU A 220 -12.62 -20.45 -2.56
CA LEU A 220 -13.29 -21.75 -2.73
C LEU A 220 -13.03 -22.36 -4.11
N LEU A 221 -13.03 -21.54 -5.16
CA LEU A 221 -12.75 -22.00 -6.52
C LEU A 221 -11.30 -22.49 -6.65
N SER A 222 -10.34 -21.74 -6.12
CA SER A 222 -8.92 -22.15 -6.08
C SER A 222 -8.72 -23.41 -5.25
N TRP A 223 -9.46 -23.58 -4.15
CA TRP A 223 -9.45 -24.79 -3.34
C TRP A 223 -9.93 -26.01 -4.14
N MET A 224 -11.04 -25.87 -4.87
CA MET A 224 -11.58 -26.94 -5.72
C MET A 224 -10.63 -27.31 -6.87
N MET A 225 -9.85 -26.36 -7.37
CA MET A 225 -8.84 -26.57 -8.42
C MET A 225 -7.51 -27.12 -7.86
N ASN A 226 -7.42 -27.35 -6.54
CA ASN A 226 -6.25 -27.91 -5.84
C ASN A 226 -4.95 -27.08 -5.99
N GLU A 227 -5.09 -25.78 -6.24
CA GLU A 227 -3.97 -24.82 -6.37
C GLU A 227 -3.63 -24.14 -5.03
N VAL A 228 -4.33 -24.49 -3.95
CA VAL A 228 -4.10 -23.91 -2.61
C VAL A 228 -3.05 -24.70 -1.87
N ASN A 229 -1.89 -24.08 -1.66
CA ASN A 229 -0.84 -24.63 -0.83
C ASN A 229 -0.91 -24.02 0.58
N LEU A 230 -1.23 -24.85 1.58
CA LEU A 230 -1.27 -24.46 3.00
C LEU A 230 0.03 -24.81 3.76
N SER A 231 1.04 -25.33 3.07
CA SER A 231 2.34 -25.60 3.69
C SER A 231 2.99 -24.27 4.07
N GLY A 232 3.17 -24.05 5.38
CA GLY A 232 3.60 -22.78 5.96
C GLY A 232 2.56 -22.11 6.86
N LEU A 233 1.27 -22.50 6.81
CA LEU A 233 0.28 -21.99 7.77
C LEU A 233 0.55 -22.46 9.21
N HIS A 234 1.15 -23.64 9.35
CA HIS A 234 1.51 -24.21 10.65
C HIS A 234 2.75 -23.55 11.28
N ASP A 235 3.64 -22.99 10.44
CA ASP A 235 4.87 -22.32 10.90
C ASP A 235 4.64 -20.82 11.17
N ALA A 236 3.45 -20.31 10.85
CA ALA A 236 3.08 -18.92 11.11
C ALA A 236 2.75 -18.70 12.59
N SER A 237 3.53 -17.86 13.26
CA SER A 237 3.27 -17.44 14.64
C SER A 237 1.92 -16.72 14.75
N TRP A 238 1.09 -17.12 15.70
CA TRP A 238 -0.21 -16.48 15.99
C TRP A 238 -0.09 -15.00 16.35
N PHE A 239 1.03 -14.61 16.96
CA PHE A 239 1.39 -13.23 17.24
C PHE A 239 2.82 -12.99 16.76
N ALA A 240 2.97 -12.23 15.68
CA ALA A 240 4.23 -11.65 15.25
C ALA A 240 4.19 -10.17 15.60
N ILE A 241 5.07 -9.75 16.51
CA ILE A 241 5.21 -8.32 16.76
C ILE A 241 5.92 -7.71 15.54
N VAL A 242 5.33 -6.65 14.99
CA VAL A 242 5.97 -5.88 13.92
C VAL A 242 7.13 -5.13 14.56
N THR A 243 8.32 -5.73 14.54
CA THR A 243 9.57 -5.11 14.98
C THR A 243 10.16 -4.32 13.81
N PRO A 244 10.17 -2.97 13.86
CA PRO A 244 10.86 -2.16 12.85
C PRO A 244 12.36 -2.47 12.80
N ASP A 245 12.90 -2.91 13.93
CA ASP A 245 14.30 -3.12 14.24
C ASP A 245 14.97 -4.20 13.38
N VAL A 246 14.28 -5.25 12.92
CA VAL A 246 14.96 -6.33 12.16
C VAL A 246 15.29 -5.95 10.71
N ILE A 247 14.49 -5.13 10.03
CA ILE A 247 14.80 -4.69 8.65
C ILE A 247 15.89 -3.61 8.68
N TRP A 248 15.77 -2.64 9.60
CA TRP A 248 16.78 -1.59 9.76
C TRP A 248 18.12 -2.16 10.24
N TYR A 249 18.12 -3.10 11.18
CA TYR A 249 19.36 -3.65 11.73
C TYR A 249 19.98 -4.75 10.86
N ALA A 250 19.20 -5.55 10.13
CA ALA A 250 19.75 -6.58 9.22
C ALA A 250 20.45 -5.98 8.00
N ASP A 251 19.88 -4.94 7.37
CA ASP A 251 20.50 -4.24 6.24
C ASP A 251 21.68 -3.36 6.69
N PHE A 252 21.57 -2.71 7.87
CA PHE A 252 22.68 -1.96 8.45
C PHE A 252 23.85 -2.87 8.87
N ARG A 253 23.57 -4.06 9.42
CA ARG A 253 24.61 -5.00 9.86
C ARG A 253 25.30 -5.75 8.72
N SER A 254 24.59 -6.09 7.64
CA SER A 254 25.19 -6.70 6.45
C SER A 254 26.17 -5.75 5.75
N ARG A 255 25.87 -4.45 5.74
CA ARG A 255 26.74 -3.38 5.22
C ARG A 255 27.92 -3.05 6.12
N PHE A 256 27.73 -2.95 7.43
CA PHE A 256 28.86 -2.75 8.35
C PHE A 256 29.88 -3.89 8.28
N HIS A 257 29.43 -5.14 8.11
CA HIS A 257 30.34 -6.27 7.90
C HIS A 257 31.01 -6.27 6.51
N SER A 258 30.33 -5.82 5.45
CA SER A 258 30.93 -5.71 4.11
C SER A 258 31.97 -4.57 4.00
N ASP A 259 31.74 -3.43 4.66
CA ASP A 259 32.69 -2.31 4.67
C ASP A 259 33.97 -2.61 5.45
N HIS A 260 33.89 -3.48 6.46
CA HIS A 260 35.07 -3.95 7.17
C HIS A 260 35.93 -4.91 6.34
N ASP A 261 35.34 -5.68 5.43
CA ASP A 261 36.08 -6.63 4.56
C ASP A 261 36.71 -5.93 3.35
N CYS A 262 36.03 -4.92 2.78
CA CYS A 262 36.59 -4.06 1.71
C CYS A 262 37.81 -3.23 2.17
N ARG A 263 37.90 -2.86 3.45
CA ARG A 263 39.06 -2.14 3.99
C ARG A 263 40.29 -3.01 4.29
N VAL A 264 40.12 -4.32 4.41
CA VAL A 264 41.24 -5.25 4.65
C VAL A 264 41.83 -5.73 3.32
N ASN A 265 41.04 -5.83 2.26
CA ASN A 265 41.49 -6.40 0.98
C ASN A 265 42.16 -5.39 0.01
N HIS A 266 42.12 -4.08 0.31
CA HIS A 266 42.84 -3.06 -0.49
C HIS A 266 44.36 -3.00 -0.22
N ARG A 267 44.92 -3.89 0.63
CA ARG A 267 46.37 -3.94 0.90
C ARG A 267 47.11 -5.07 0.16
N VAL A 268 46.42 -5.86 -0.68
CA VAL A 268 47.02 -7.01 -1.40
C VAL A 268 47.18 -6.77 -2.92
N TYR A 269 46.69 -5.66 -3.48
CA TYR A 269 46.92 -5.27 -4.88
C TYR A 269 47.81 -4.02 -5.02
N ARG A 270 48.98 -4.04 -4.38
CA ARG A 270 50.09 -3.15 -4.78
C ARG A 270 51.34 -3.99 -4.97
N VAL A 271 51.38 -4.74 -6.06
CA VAL A 271 52.60 -5.34 -6.61
C VAL A 271 52.56 -5.14 -8.12
N ASP A 272 53.51 -4.32 -8.57
CA ASP A 272 54.18 -4.26 -9.87
C ASP A 272 53.37 -4.16 -11.17
N GLY A 273 53.56 -3.03 -11.86
CA GLY A 273 53.24 -2.90 -13.29
C GLY A 273 53.29 -1.46 -13.80
N ASP A 274 54.48 -0.96 -14.13
CA ASP A 274 54.73 0.23 -14.96
C ASP A 274 56.26 0.26 -15.24
N VAL A 275 56.88 0.39 -16.43
CA VAL A 275 56.52 0.72 -17.83
C VAL A 275 57.72 0.27 -18.71
N PRO A 276 57.59 -0.24 -19.94
CA PRO A 276 58.68 -0.15 -20.93
C PRO A 276 58.44 1.04 -21.86
N GLY A 277 59.28 2.07 -21.73
CA GLY A 277 59.33 3.22 -22.63
C GLY A 277 60.74 3.42 -23.18
N THR A 278 60.85 3.33 -24.51
CA THR A 278 61.71 4.13 -25.41
C THR A 278 63.12 4.53 -24.95
N GLY A 279 64.14 4.05 -25.68
CA GLY A 279 65.52 4.54 -25.65
C GLY A 279 66.51 3.48 -26.10
#